data_AF-A0A9D8BR38-F1
#
_entry.id   AF-A0A9D8BR38-F1
#
_cell.length_a   1.000
_cell.length_b   1.000
_cell.length_c   1.000
_cell.angle_alpha   90.00
_cell.angle_beta   90.00
_cell.angle_gamma   90.00
#
_symmetry.space_group_name_H-M   'P 1'
#
loop_
_entity.id
_entity.type
_entity.pdbx_description
1 polymer ?
#
loop_
_entity_poly.entity_id
_entity_poly.type
_entity_poly.pdbx_seq_one_letter_code
_entity_poly.pdbx_strand_id
1 'polypeptide(L)'
;MSDSRTDALRDGPDRLMTARYYYDAITSRPSAVQAALANLYGDGAELVASRQAQLLELLESFMASFDADAPVVVARAPGRVNLMGRHIDHRGGYCNTIAIHNDVWVVASRRNDERLLLRNLDAEFPPQDLDPSGLWNAASGQSWHNFVESQAVEQYLLGHRGEWINYLLGAYLRL
;
A
#
# COMPACT_ATOMS: atom_id res chain seq x y z
N MET A 1 -16.96 -19.24 38.66
CA MET A 1 -17.65 -17.95 38.54
C MET A 1 -16.62 -16.86 38.78
N SER A 2 -15.94 -16.43 37.73
CA SER A 2 -15.27 -15.12 37.65
C SER A 2 -15.38 -14.67 36.21
N ASP A 3 -15.79 -13.42 36.07
CA ASP A 3 -16.45 -12.81 34.92
C ASP A 3 -15.53 -12.69 33.70
N SER A 4 -16.01 -13.20 32.56
CA SER A 4 -15.28 -13.36 31.30
C SER A 4 -15.54 -12.21 30.32
N ARG A 5 -15.71 -10.97 30.81
CA ARG A 5 -16.20 -9.85 29.98
C ARG A 5 -15.40 -8.55 30.05
N THR A 6 -14.23 -8.55 30.67
CA THR A 6 -13.43 -7.31 30.85
C THR A 6 -11.99 -7.36 30.34
N ASP A 7 -11.57 -8.44 29.66
CA ASP A 7 -10.17 -8.60 29.21
C ASP A 7 -9.92 -8.34 27.71
N ALA A 8 -10.93 -8.03 26.91
CA ALA A 8 -10.80 -7.88 25.45
C ALA A 8 -10.15 -6.55 24.99
N LEU A 9 -9.67 -5.71 25.92
CA LEU A 9 -9.07 -4.40 25.63
C LEU A 9 -7.61 -4.28 26.13
N ARG A 10 -6.96 -5.41 26.46
CA ARG A 10 -5.55 -5.47 26.87
C ARG A 10 -4.58 -5.94 25.77
N ASP A 11 -5.05 -6.40 24.62
CA ASP A 11 -4.21 -6.79 23.50
C ASP A 11 -3.96 -5.58 22.57
N GLY A 12 -2.70 -5.17 22.41
CA GLY A 12 -2.28 -4.01 21.63
C GLY A 12 -2.45 -4.16 20.09
N PRO A 13 -1.98 -3.19 19.30
CA PRO A 13 -2.06 -3.17 17.82
C PRO A 13 -1.24 -4.26 17.08
N ASP A 14 -0.77 -5.30 17.77
CA ASP A 14 0.28 -6.22 17.31
C ASP A 14 -0.24 -7.50 16.61
N ARG A 15 -1.55 -7.64 16.40
CA ARG A 15 -2.11 -8.79 15.66
C ARG A 15 -2.71 -8.34 14.33
N LEU A 16 -1.99 -8.60 13.25
CA LEU A 16 -2.52 -8.49 11.89
C LEU A 16 -3.71 -9.45 11.73
N MET A 17 -4.76 -8.96 11.08
CA MET A 17 -5.98 -9.71 10.78
C MET A 17 -6.02 -10.12 9.32
N THR A 18 -6.91 -11.03 8.94
CA THR A 18 -7.02 -11.49 7.55
C THR A 18 -7.83 -10.51 6.71
N ALA A 19 -7.70 -10.58 5.38
CA ALA A 19 -8.53 -9.79 4.47
C ALA A 19 -10.02 -10.08 4.67
N ARG A 20 -10.37 -11.35 4.94
CA ARG A 20 -11.73 -11.78 5.29
C ARG A 20 -12.26 -11.07 6.52
N TYR A 21 -11.46 -11.00 7.59
CA TYR A 21 -11.84 -10.30 8.82
C TYR A 21 -12.18 -8.83 8.55
N TYR A 22 -11.35 -8.11 7.79
CA TYR A 22 -11.62 -6.70 7.46
C TYR A 22 -12.89 -6.56 6.61
N TYR A 23 -13.08 -7.44 5.62
CA TYR A 23 -14.28 -7.45 4.78
C TYR A 23 -15.55 -7.62 5.62
N ASP A 24 -15.58 -8.63 6.49
CA ASP A 24 -16.71 -8.92 7.37
C ASP A 24 -16.95 -7.79 8.38
N ALA A 25 -15.87 -7.17 8.89
CA ALA A 25 -15.96 -6.02 9.79
C ALA A 25 -16.59 -4.80 9.12
N ILE A 26 -16.29 -4.53 7.84
CA ILE A 26 -16.84 -3.41 7.08
C ILE A 26 -18.31 -3.66 6.72
N THR A 27 -18.63 -4.87 6.26
CA THR A 27 -20.00 -5.23 5.86
C THR A 27 -20.95 -5.33 7.05
N SER A 28 -20.49 -5.80 8.21
CA SER A 28 -21.32 -5.91 9.42
C SER A 28 -21.58 -4.58 10.13
N ARG A 29 -20.72 -3.57 9.94
CA ARG A 29 -20.82 -2.27 10.63
C ARG A 29 -20.62 -1.09 9.66
N PRO A 30 -21.42 -0.99 8.59
CA PRO A 30 -21.18 -0.02 7.53
C PRO A 30 -21.18 1.42 8.05
N SER A 31 -22.12 1.80 8.93
CA SER A 31 -22.17 3.17 9.47
C SER A 31 -20.96 3.56 10.32
N ALA A 32 -20.38 2.61 11.07
CA ALA A 32 -19.18 2.89 11.86
C ALA A 32 -17.95 3.11 10.96
N VAL A 33 -17.85 2.34 9.86
CA VAL A 33 -16.81 2.54 8.86
C VAL A 33 -17.01 3.84 8.10
N GLN A 34 -18.25 4.20 7.74
CA GLN A 34 -18.55 5.51 7.13
C GLN A 34 -18.12 6.66 8.04
N ALA A 35 -18.40 6.58 9.35
CA ALA A 35 -17.96 7.60 10.29
C ALA A 35 -16.42 7.70 10.37
N ALA A 36 -15.71 6.57 10.35
CA ALA A 36 -14.25 6.57 10.33
C ALA A 36 -13.69 7.16 9.02
N LEU A 37 -14.30 6.85 7.88
CA LEU A 37 -13.94 7.43 6.58
C LEU A 37 -14.28 8.92 6.50
N ALA A 38 -15.39 9.37 7.09
CA ALA A 38 -15.74 10.78 7.17
C ALA A 38 -14.68 11.59 7.93
N ASN A 39 -14.06 11.03 8.97
CA ASN A 39 -12.92 11.67 9.63
C ASN A 39 -11.69 11.85 8.72
N LEU A 40 -11.54 11.01 7.68
CA LEU A 40 -10.41 11.04 6.75
C LEU A 40 -10.70 11.89 5.50
N TYR A 41 -11.95 11.95 5.06
CA TYR A 41 -12.36 12.53 3.77
C TYR A 41 -13.32 13.72 3.90
N GLY A 42 -13.81 14.01 5.11
CA GLY A 42 -14.85 15.00 5.38
C GLY A 42 -16.27 14.44 5.22
N ASP A 43 -17.26 15.32 5.35
CA ASP A 43 -18.70 14.97 5.43
C ASP A 43 -19.36 14.68 4.08
N GLY A 44 -18.57 14.55 3.01
CA GLY A 44 -19.07 14.23 1.67
C GLY A 44 -19.59 12.80 1.58
N ALA A 45 -20.89 12.59 1.79
CA ALA A 45 -21.51 11.27 1.86
C ALA A 45 -21.22 10.38 0.64
N GLU A 46 -21.26 10.94 -0.57
CA GLU A 46 -20.94 10.20 -1.81
C GLU A 46 -19.47 9.76 -1.85
N LEU A 47 -18.54 10.64 -1.47
CA LEU A 47 -17.12 10.32 -1.40
C LEU A 47 -16.86 9.22 -0.36
N VAL A 48 -17.43 9.34 0.83
CA VAL A 48 -17.31 8.35 1.90
C VAL A 48 -17.84 6.98 1.46
N ALA A 49 -19.04 6.96 0.86
CA ALA A 49 -19.62 5.73 0.33
C ALA A 49 -18.74 5.11 -0.77
N SER A 50 -18.20 5.93 -1.69
CA SER A 50 -17.31 5.45 -2.74
C SER A 50 -16.01 4.84 -2.18
N ARG A 51 -15.44 5.43 -1.13
CA ARG A 51 -14.21 4.92 -0.48
C ARG A 51 -14.46 3.62 0.27
N GLN A 52 -15.62 3.48 0.91
CA GLN A 52 -16.02 2.21 1.51
C GLN A 52 -16.17 1.12 0.44
N ALA A 53 -16.82 1.42 -0.68
CA ALA A 53 -17.00 0.47 -1.78
C ALA A 53 -15.64 0.05 -2.37
N GLN A 54 -14.74 1.00 -2.62
CA GLN A 54 -13.38 0.73 -3.12
C GLN A 54 -12.57 -0.14 -2.15
N LEU A 55 -12.69 0.07 -0.84
CA LEU A 55 -12.01 -0.76 0.15
C LEU A 55 -12.54 -2.19 0.17
N LEU A 56 -13.86 -2.38 0.01
CA LEU A 56 -14.47 -3.71 -0.12
C LEU A 56 -13.99 -4.41 -1.39
N GLU A 57 -14.01 -3.72 -2.53
CA GLU A 57 -13.52 -4.25 -3.81
C GLU A 57 -12.04 -4.64 -3.73
N LEU A 58 -11.21 -3.83 -3.07
CA LEU A 58 -9.79 -4.14 -2.87
C LEU A 58 -9.58 -5.40 -2.04
N LEU A 59 -10.35 -5.57 -0.95
CA LEU A 59 -10.30 -6.76 -0.12
C LEU A 59 -10.78 -8.01 -0.88
N GLU A 60 -11.85 -7.88 -1.66
CA GLU A 60 -12.36 -8.96 -2.53
C GLU A 60 -11.31 -9.38 -3.57
N SER A 61 -10.70 -8.41 -4.26
CA SER A 61 -9.64 -8.65 -5.24
C SER A 61 -8.43 -9.33 -4.60
N PHE A 62 -8.04 -8.92 -3.39
CA PHE A 62 -6.98 -9.58 -2.64
C PHE A 62 -7.33 -11.04 -2.33
N MET A 63 -8.52 -11.30 -1.80
CA MET A 63 -8.97 -12.67 -1.46
C MET A 63 -9.15 -13.57 -2.69
N ALA A 64 -9.43 -13.00 -3.86
CA ALA A 64 -9.52 -13.73 -5.12
C ALA A 64 -8.14 -14.03 -5.73
N SER A 65 -7.16 -13.16 -5.51
CA SER A 65 -5.83 -13.25 -6.13
C SER A 65 -4.79 -13.93 -5.26
N PHE A 66 -4.99 -13.93 -3.94
CA PHE A 66 -4.02 -14.34 -2.92
C PHE A 66 -4.67 -15.16 -1.81
N ASP A 67 -3.86 -15.55 -0.81
CA ASP A 67 -4.34 -16.28 0.36
C ASP A 67 -5.22 -15.38 1.24
N ALA A 68 -6.52 -15.67 1.25
CA ALA A 68 -7.53 -14.93 2.01
C ALA A 68 -7.35 -15.04 3.54
N ASP A 69 -6.67 -16.08 4.01
CA ASP A 69 -6.46 -16.37 5.43
C ASP A 69 -5.09 -15.87 5.93
N ALA A 70 -4.24 -15.36 5.04
CA ALA A 70 -2.99 -14.73 5.42
C ALA A 70 -3.26 -13.44 6.24
N PRO A 71 -2.47 -13.17 7.29
CA PRO A 71 -2.51 -11.87 7.96
C PRO A 71 -2.12 -10.75 6.98
N VAL A 72 -2.93 -9.70 6.92
CA VAL A 72 -2.75 -8.56 6.02
C VAL A 72 -2.55 -7.25 6.76
N VAL A 73 -1.80 -6.36 6.13
CA VAL A 73 -1.79 -4.92 6.41
C VAL A 73 -2.70 -4.24 5.41
N VAL A 74 -3.58 -3.37 5.91
CA VAL A 74 -4.34 -2.42 5.08
C VAL A 74 -3.72 -1.04 5.28
N ALA A 75 -3.10 -0.51 4.24
CA ALA A 75 -2.40 0.77 4.26
C ALA A 75 -3.04 1.76 3.30
N ARG A 76 -2.94 3.04 3.63
CA ARG A 76 -3.41 4.16 2.83
C ARG A 76 -2.34 5.24 2.77
N ALA A 77 -2.11 5.80 1.59
CA ALA A 77 -1.25 6.97 1.39
C ALA A 77 -1.97 8.04 0.55
N PRO A 78 -2.26 9.25 1.10
CA PRO A 78 -2.85 10.32 0.33
C PRO A 78 -1.85 10.99 -0.61
N GLY A 79 -2.34 11.36 -1.80
CA GLY A 79 -1.69 12.30 -2.67
C GLY A 79 -1.61 13.69 -2.02
N ARG A 80 -0.84 14.58 -2.66
CA ARG A 80 -0.61 15.94 -2.16
C ARG A 80 -0.57 16.96 -3.27
N VAL A 81 -1.01 18.17 -2.96
CA VAL A 81 -0.78 19.36 -3.79
C VAL A 81 0.18 20.31 -3.10
N ASN A 82 1.04 20.95 -3.88
CA ASN A 82 1.96 21.98 -3.39
C ASN A 82 1.37 23.35 -3.70
N LEU A 83 0.93 24.07 -2.66
CA LEU A 83 0.34 25.39 -2.78
C LEU A 83 1.41 26.45 -3.00
N MET A 84 2.55 26.35 -2.30
CA MET A 84 3.68 27.29 -2.37
C MET A 84 5.01 26.60 -2.07
N GLY A 85 6.08 27.09 -2.70
CA GLY A 85 7.44 26.56 -2.52
C GLY A 85 7.74 25.40 -3.47
N ARG A 86 7.66 25.65 -4.78
CA ARG A 86 8.10 24.68 -5.81
C ARG A 86 9.62 24.72 -5.97
N HIS A 87 10.25 23.54 -6.04
CA HIS A 87 11.70 23.37 -6.28
C HIS A 87 12.62 24.04 -5.24
N ILE A 88 12.15 24.28 -4.02
CA ILE A 88 12.96 24.82 -2.91
C ILE A 88 13.12 23.84 -1.75
N ASP A 89 12.38 22.73 -1.75
CA ASP A 89 12.43 21.64 -0.77
C ASP A 89 13.85 21.06 -0.63
N HIS A 90 14.48 20.70 -1.74
CA HIS A 90 15.84 20.16 -1.78
C HIS A 90 16.94 21.20 -1.46
N ARG A 91 16.56 22.46 -1.24
CA ARG A 91 17.46 23.56 -0.83
C ARG A 91 17.21 24.02 0.61
N GLY A 92 16.42 23.28 1.38
CA GLY A 92 16.06 23.65 2.76
C GLY A 92 15.04 24.78 2.87
N GLY A 93 14.33 25.10 1.78
CA GLY A 93 13.22 26.05 1.79
C GLY A 93 11.95 25.46 2.40
N TYR A 94 11.07 26.33 2.88
CA TYR A 94 9.77 25.92 3.42
C TYR A 94 8.75 25.68 2.30
N CYS A 95 8.03 24.56 2.36
CA CYS A 95 6.95 24.24 1.44
C CYS A 95 5.60 24.28 2.15
N ASN A 96 4.56 24.71 1.43
CA ASN A 96 3.18 24.63 1.91
C ASN A 96 2.44 23.57 1.09
N THR A 97 2.39 22.34 1.61
CA THR A 97 1.75 21.19 0.98
C THR A 97 0.56 20.73 1.78
N ILE A 98 -0.50 20.32 1.09
CA ILE A 98 -1.69 19.72 1.72
C ILE A 98 -1.97 18.36 1.11
N ALA A 99 -2.43 17.42 1.93
CA ALA A 99 -2.96 16.14 1.47
C ALA A 99 -4.30 16.37 0.75
N ILE A 100 -4.58 15.54 -0.24
CA ILE A 100 -5.87 15.52 -0.96
C ILE A 100 -6.56 14.17 -0.79
N HIS A 101 -7.82 14.10 -1.20
CA HIS A 101 -8.65 12.89 -1.10
C HIS A 101 -8.34 11.82 -2.14
N ASN A 102 -7.52 12.13 -3.16
CA ASN A 102 -6.94 11.13 -4.05
C ASN A 102 -5.84 10.40 -3.31
N ASP A 103 -5.97 9.09 -3.16
CA ASP A 103 -5.05 8.26 -2.41
C ASP A 103 -4.84 6.91 -3.05
N VAL A 104 -3.83 6.20 -2.55
CA VAL A 104 -3.56 4.81 -2.87
C VAL A 104 -3.85 3.97 -1.63
N TRP A 105 -4.66 2.93 -1.81
CA TRP A 105 -4.89 1.90 -0.82
C TRP A 105 -4.15 0.63 -1.21
N VAL A 106 -3.61 -0.08 -0.23
CA VAL A 106 -2.90 -1.34 -0.42
C VAL A 106 -3.38 -2.33 0.64
N VAL A 107 -3.72 -3.53 0.20
CA VAL A 107 -3.86 -4.71 1.06
C VAL A 107 -2.69 -5.63 0.74
N ALA A 108 -1.84 -5.90 1.73
CA ALA A 108 -0.61 -6.66 1.54
C ALA A 108 -0.44 -7.72 2.62
N SER A 109 0.03 -8.90 2.22
CA SER A 109 0.48 -9.96 3.13
C SER A 109 1.97 -10.23 2.91
N ARG A 110 2.64 -10.70 3.96
CA ARG A 110 4.05 -11.10 3.87
C ARG A 110 4.15 -12.50 3.25
N ARG A 111 5.10 -12.67 2.33
CA ARG A 111 5.47 -13.97 1.78
C ARG A 111 6.70 -14.57 2.48
N ASN A 112 6.91 -15.86 2.26
CA ASN A 112 8.07 -16.61 2.77
C ASN A 112 9.19 -16.77 1.73
N ASP A 113 9.02 -16.19 0.54
CA ASP A 113 10.01 -16.11 -0.52
C ASP A 113 10.34 -14.63 -0.84
N GLU A 114 11.29 -14.39 -1.74
CA GLU A 114 11.75 -13.06 -2.15
C GLU A 114 10.88 -12.43 -3.25
N ARG A 115 9.79 -13.09 -3.64
CA ARG A 115 8.95 -12.66 -4.76
C ARG A 115 7.98 -11.56 -4.35
N LEU A 116 7.76 -10.62 -5.27
CA LEU A 116 6.69 -9.64 -5.22
C LEU A 116 5.60 -10.04 -6.22
N LEU A 117 4.38 -10.26 -5.69
CA LEU A 117 3.19 -10.47 -6.50
C LEU A 117 2.27 -9.27 -6.34
N LEU A 118 1.95 -8.62 -7.46
CA LEU A 118 1.13 -7.41 -7.43
C LEU A 118 -0.08 -7.52 -8.32
N ARG A 119 -1.19 -6.98 -7.84
CA ARG A 119 -2.43 -6.81 -8.58
C ARG A 119 -2.91 -5.38 -8.37
N ASN A 120 -3.52 -4.83 -9.41
CA ASN A 120 -4.14 -3.52 -9.37
C ASN A 120 -5.63 -3.70 -9.73
N LEU A 121 -6.50 -2.88 -9.15
CA LEU A 121 -7.92 -2.87 -9.52
C LEU A 121 -8.13 -2.26 -10.91
N ASP A 122 -7.26 -1.34 -11.31
CA ASP A 122 -7.28 -0.76 -12.64
C ASP A 122 -6.52 -1.65 -13.64
N ALA A 123 -7.23 -2.08 -14.68
CA ALA A 123 -6.74 -2.98 -15.72
C ALA A 123 -5.63 -2.36 -16.58
N GLU A 124 -5.45 -1.03 -16.57
CA GLU A 124 -4.30 -0.37 -17.19
C GLU A 124 -2.97 -0.81 -16.56
N PHE A 125 -2.99 -1.28 -15.30
CA PHE A 125 -1.81 -1.75 -14.57
C PHE A 125 -1.84 -3.29 -14.47
N PRO A 126 -1.25 -4.01 -15.44
CA PRO A 126 -1.34 -5.47 -15.49
C PRO A 126 -0.66 -6.12 -14.28
N PRO A 127 -1.07 -7.36 -13.92
CA PRO A 127 -0.44 -8.15 -12.86
C PRO A 127 1.09 -8.26 -13.01
N GLN A 128 1.78 -8.20 -11.87
CA GLN A 128 3.25 -8.33 -11.82
C GLN A 128 3.63 -9.49 -10.92
N ASP A 129 4.69 -10.19 -11.30
CA ASP A 129 5.28 -11.30 -10.56
C ASP A 129 6.79 -11.32 -10.86
N LEU A 130 7.60 -10.97 -9.87
CA LEU A 130 9.03 -10.87 -10.03
C LEU A 130 9.77 -11.12 -8.72
N ASP A 131 11.04 -11.46 -8.84
CA ASP A 131 11.99 -11.55 -7.74
C ASP A 131 13.00 -10.39 -7.84
N PRO A 132 12.90 -9.34 -6.99
CA PRO A 132 13.83 -8.22 -7.02
C PRO A 132 15.25 -8.58 -6.61
N SER A 133 15.47 -9.69 -5.88
CA SER A 133 16.79 -10.04 -5.37
C SER A 133 17.76 -10.39 -6.50
N GLY A 134 17.25 -10.97 -7.60
CA GLY A 134 18.01 -11.22 -8.81
C GLY A 134 18.62 -9.94 -9.39
N LEU A 135 17.87 -8.83 -9.36
CA LEU A 135 18.34 -7.53 -9.84
C LEU A 135 19.42 -6.95 -8.91
N TRP A 136 19.22 -7.06 -7.60
CA TRP A 136 20.21 -6.63 -6.60
C TRP A 136 21.53 -7.41 -6.70
N ASN A 137 21.44 -8.73 -6.82
CA ASN A 137 22.58 -9.64 -6.92
C ASN A 137 23.37 -9.42 -8.22
N ALA A 138 22.68 -9.18 -9.34
CA ALA A 138 23.31 -8.89 -10.63
C ALA A 138 24.14 -7.60 -10.60
N ALA A 139 23.78 -6.64 -9.75
CA ALA A 139 24.51 -5.39 -9.56
C ALA A 139 25.67 -5.49 -8.53
N SER A 140 26.02 -6.71 -8.10
CA SER A 140 27.05 -6.99 -7.09
C SER A 140 26.80 -6.39 -5.69
N GLY A 141 25.63 -5.79 -5.43
CA GLY A 141 25.08 -5.55 -4.08
C GLY A 141 25.95 -4.78 -3.05
N GLN A 142 27.04 -4.13 -3.45
CA GLN A 142 28.00 -3.53 -2.49
C GLN A 142 27.59 -2.13 -2.01
N SER A 143 26.88 -1.36 -2.84
CA SER A 143 26.37 -0.03 -2.48
C SER A 143 25.18 0.36 -3.35
N TRP A 144 24.30 1.23 -2.84
CA TRP A 144 23.19 1.79 -3.62
C TRP A 144 23.68 2.51 -4.89
N HIS A 145 24.81 3.21 -4.81
CA HIS A 145 25.43 3.88 -5.95
C HIS A 145 25.83 2.89 -7.05
N ASN A 146 26.52 1.81 -6.68
CA ASN A 146 26.91 0.77 -7.64
C ASN A 146 25.70 0.04 -8.22
N PHE A 147 24.64 -0.12 -7.42
CA PHE A 147 23.38 -0.70 -7.89
C PHE A 147 22.77 0.13 -9.01
N VAL A 148 22.50 1.42 -8.76
CA VAL A 148 21.83 2.30 -9.74
C VAL A 148 22.67 2.56 -10.99
N GLU A 149 23.99 2.50 -10.90
CA GLU A 149 24.91 2.64 -12.03
C GLU A 149 25.23 1.32 -12.75
N SER A 150 24.74 0.18 -12.25
CA SER A 150 25.05 -1.10 -12.87
C SER A 150 24.37 -1.25 -14.22
N GLN A 151 25.10 -1.84 -15.17
CA GLN A 151 24.57 -2.14 -16.50
C GLN A 151 23.34 -3.07 -16.43
N ALA A 152 23.27 -3.97 -15.45
CA ALA A 152 22.13 -4.85 -15.25
C ALA A 152 20.85 -4.07 -14.90
N VAL A 153 20.95 -3.10 -13.99
CA VAL A 153 19.81 -2.24 -13.61
C VAL A 153 19.42 -1.32 -14.74
N GLU A 154 20.39 -0.74 -15.44
CA GLU A 154 20.12 0.08 -16.63
C GLU A 154 19.35 -0.72 -17.68
N GLN A 155 19.85 -1.90 -18.07
CA GLN A 155 19.19 -2.75 -19.07
C GLN A 155 17.78 -3.17 -18.64
N TYR A 156 17.59 -3.51 -17.36
CA TYR A 156 16.26 -3.84 -16.82
C TYR A 156 15.30 -2.65 -16.97
N LEU A 157 15.70 -1.46 -16.53
CA LEU A 157 14.85 -0.26 -16.59
C LEU A 157 14.57 0.19 -18.02
N LEU A 158 15.52 -0.02 -18.96
CA LEU A 158 15.32 0.23 -20.38
C LEU A 158 14.27 -0.71 -21.00
N GLY A 159 14.25 -1.98 -20.58
CA GLY A 159 13.29 -2.98 -21.03
C GLY A 159 11.88 -2.80 -20.46
N HIS A 160 11.78 -2.24 -19.25
CA HIS A 160 10.52 -2.12 -18.49
C HIS A 160 10.11 -0.65 -18.28
N ARG A 161 10.42 0.22 -19.26
CA ARG A 161 10.13 1.66 -19.16
C ARG A 161 8.64 1.91 -19.01
N GLY A 162 8.29 2.72 -18.01
CA GLY A 162 6.89 3.10 -17.76
C GLY A 162 6.08 2.04 -17.04
N GLU A 163 6.64 0.86 -16.76
CA GLU A 163 5.95 -0.14 -15.96
C GLU A 163 5.83 0.32 -14.51
N TRP A 164 4.63 0.15 -13.96
CA TRP A 164 4.28 0.63 -12.62
C TRP A 164 5.02 -0.11 -11.49
N ILE A 165 5.52 -1.31 -11.76
CA ILE A 165 6.35 -2.07 -10.81
C ILE A 165 7.60 -1.31 -10.38
N ASN A 166 8.14 -0.44 -11.24
CA ASN A 166 9.35 0.33 -10.94
C ASN A 166 9.20 1.23 -9.70
N TYR A 167 7.98 1.72 -9.41
CA TYR A 167 7.70 2.51 -8.20
C TYR A 167 7.83 1.67 -6.93
N LEU A 168 7.50 0.38 -6.98
CA LEU A 168 7.59 -0.53 -5.85
C LEU A 168 9.00 -1.12 -5.70
N LEU A 169 9.69 -1.40 -6.82
CA LEU A 169 11.09 -1.82 -6.80
C LEU A 169 12.00 -0.79 -6.14
N GLY A 170 11.83 0.49 -6.44
CA GLY A 170 12.60 1.56 -5.80
C GLY A 170 12.39 1.62 -4.28
N ALA A 171 11.18 1.31 -3.80
CA ALA A 171 10.91 1.22 -2.37
C ALA A 171 11.49 -0.05 -1.74
N TYR A 172 11.34 -1.20 -2.41
CA TYR A 172 11.84 -2.49 -1.92
C TYR A 172 13.37 -2.54 -1.82
N LEU A 173 14.07 -2.04 -2.84
CA LEU A 173 15.54 -2.17 -2.95
C LEU A 173 16.31 -1.10 -2.15
N ARG A 174 15.64 -0.06 -1.68
CA ARG A 174 16.25 1.01 -0.89
C ARG A 174 16.14 0.78 0.61
N LEU A 175 15.14 0.03 1.05
CA LEU A 175 14.87 -0.28 2.46
C LEU A 175 15.64 -1.52 2.90
#